data_AF-T1BQN8-F1
#
_entry.id   AF-T1BQN8-F1
#
_cell.length_a   1.000
_cell.length_b   1.000
_cell.length_c   1.000
_cell.angle_alpha   90.00
_cell.angle_beta   90.00
_cell.angle_gamma   90.00
#
_symmetry.space_group_name_H-M   'P 1'
#
loop_
_entity.id
_entity.type
_entity.pdbx_description
1 polymer ?
#
loop_
_entity_poly.entity_id
_entity_poly.type
_entity_poly.pdbx_seq_one_letter_code
_entity_poly.pdbx_strand_id
1 'polypeptide(L)'
;MARANPQWQDWIPPETPVLAIFQGPHAYISPSWYATPDVPTWNYAVVHMTGSLRLMTDESLLIAMLDQLTDRQESGRPVPWKPDWGGGRLRKQIAGIVGFEIRVTEIRAKFKLGQNRSPEDQ
;
A
#
# COMPACT_ATOMS: atom_id res chain seq x y z
N MET A 1 4.52 -7.17 8.38
CA MET A 1 4.31 -6.38 9.62
C MET A 1 5.44 -6.69 10.60
N ALA A 2 5.91 -5.74 11.42
CA ALA A 2 6.86 -6.05 12.50
C ALA A 2 6.18 -6.92 13.57
N ARG A 3 6.83 -7.99 14.05
CA ARG A 3 6.23 -8.92 15.03
C ARG A 3 5.83 -8.24 16.35
N ALA A 4 6.52 -7.16 16.71
CA ALA A 4 6.21 -6.36 17.90
C ALA A 4 4.92 -5.52 17.78
N ASN A 5 4.40 -5.30 16.57
CA ASN A 5 3.10 -4.63 16.41
C ASN A 5 1.98 -5.60 16.84
N PRO A 6 1.14 -5.27 17.83
CA PRO A 6 0.12 -6.20 18.31
C PRO A 6 -1.02 -6.45 17.32
N GLN A 7 -1.21 -5.61 16.29
CA GLN A 7 -2.35 -5.69 15.36
C GLN A 7 -2.53 -7.07 14.71
N TRP A 8 -1.44 -7.79 14.42
CA TRP A 8 -1.54 -9.12 13.80
C TRP A 8 -2.12 -10.18 14.72
N GLN A 9 -2.12 -9.95 16.03
CA GLN A 9 -2.67 -10.88 17.02
C GLN A 9 -4.19 -10.93 16.96
N ASP A 10 -4.83 -9.83 16.50
CA ASP A 10 -6.27 -9.75 16.30
C ASP A 10 -6.73 -10.40 14.98
N TRP A 11 -5.79 -10.84 14.12
CA TRP A 11 -6.10 -11.49 12.85
C TRP A 11 -6.40 -12.98 13.06
N ILE A 12 -7.51 -13.24 13.76
CA ILE A 12 -7.95 -14.58 14.14
C ILE A 12 -8.65 -15.26 12.93
N PRO A 13 -8.31 -16.52 12.59
CA PRO A 13 -8.96 -17.29 11.53
C PRO A 13 -10.48 -17.49 11.74
N PRO A 14 -11.27 -17.78 10.68
CA PRO A 14 -10.79 -18.19 9.36
C PRO A 14 -10.31 -17.03 8.48
N GLU A 15 -10.87 -15.83 8.59
CA GLU A 15 -10.52 -14.68 7.75
C GLU A 15 -10.92 -13.37 8.46
N THR A 16 -10.00 -12.40 8.56
CA THR A 16 -10.27 -11.10 9.19
C THR A 16 -10.56 -10.04 8.11
N PRO A 17 -11.72 -9.34 8.14
CA PRO A 17 -12.01 -8.28 7.19
C PRO A 17 -11.04 -7.10 7.36
N VAL A 18 -10.50 -6.64 6.24
CA VAL A 18 -9.53 -5.54 6.20
C VAL A 18 -9.81 -4.57 5.06
N LEU A 19 -9.31 -3.35 5.22
CA LEU A 19 -9.30 -2.31 4.20
C LEU A 19 -7.87 -1.82 4.00
N ALA A 20 -7.31 -2.05 2.81
CA ALA A 20 -6.04 -1.45 2.40
C ALA A 20 -6.32 -0.16 1.61
N ILE A 21 -5.71 0.95 2.02
CA ILE A 21 -5.88 2.26 1.39
C ILE A 21 -4.57 2.64 0.71
N PHE A 22 -4.61 2.83 -0.62
CA PHE A 22 -3.52 3.34 -1.43
C PHE A 22 -3.82 4.81 -1.75
N GLN A 23 -3.01 5.70 -1.19
CA GLN A 23 -3.17 7.14 -1.36
C GLN A 23 -2.36 7.60 -2.58
N GLY A 24 -3.03 8.24 -3.53
CA GLY A 24 -2.41 8.92 -4.65
C GLY A 24 -2.12 10.39 -4.34
N PRO A 25 -1.74 11.18 -5.37
CA PRO A 25 -1.54 12.61 -5.21
C PRO A 25 -2.79 13.33 -4.70
N HIS A 26 -2.57 14.38 -3.93
CA HIS A 26 -3.63 15.22 -3.38
C HIS A 26 -3.14 16.64 -3.13
N ALA A 27 -4.02 17.64 -3.28
CA ALA A 27 -3.67 19.04 -3.05
C ALA A 27 -4.92 19.89 -2.75
N TYR A 28 -4.71 20.96 -1.99
CA TYR A 28 -5.68 22.06 -1.89
C TYR A 28 -5.80 22.79 -3.22
N ILE A 29 -7.03 23.08 -3.61
CA ILE A 29 -7.36 23.91 -4.77
C ILE A 29 -7.98 25.20 -4.27
N SER A 30 -7.26 26.30 -4.49
CA SER A 30 -7.72 27.63 -4.08
C SER A 30 -8.83 28.11 -5.00
N PRO A 31 -9.94 28.64 -4.45
CA PRO A 31 -10.98 29.22 -5.28
C PRO A 31 -10.52 30.51 -6.00
N SER A 32 -9.41 31.10 -5.57
CA SER A 32 -8.79 32.26 -6.23
C SER A 32 -8.13 31.94 -7.56
N TRP A 33 -8.03 30.66 -7.94
CA TRP A 33 -7.46 30.24 -9.23
C TRP A 33 -8.50 30.18 -10.34
N TYR A 34 -9.79 30.13 -9.99
CA TYR A 34 -10.87 30.04 -10.97
C TYR A 34 -11.20 31.41 -11.57
N ALA A 35 -11.68 31.40 -12.83
CA ALA A 35 -12.13 32.60 -13.54
C ALA A 35 -13.29 33.30 -12.82
N THR A 36 -14.17 32.52 -12.18
CA THR A 36 -15.21 33.03 -11.26
C THR A 36 -14.98 32.45 -9.86
N PRO A 37 -14.95 33.28 -8.79
CA PRO A 37 -14.77 32.79 -7.43
C PRO A 37 -15.78 31.71 -7.05
N ASP A 38 -15.29 30.65 -6.41
CA ASP A 38 -16.13 29.54 -5.94
C ASP A 38 -15.67 29.03 -4.56
N VAL A 39 -16.08 27.83 -4.15
CA VAL A 39 -15.72 27.21 -2.88
C VAL A 39 -14.33 26.56 -2.92
N PRO A 40 -13.59 26.62 -1.79
CA PRO A 40 -12.33 25.89 -1.65
C PRO A 40 -12.54 24.39 -1.73
N THR A 41 -11.56 23.65 -2.27
CA THR A 41 -11.66 22.20 -2.34
C THR A 41 -10.31 21.49 -2.24
N TRP A 42 -10.36 20.16 -2.19
CA TRP A 42 -9.19 19.29 -2.25
C TRP A 42 -9.36 18.32 -3.41
N ASN A 43 -8.37 18.29 -4.29
CA ASN A 43 -8.23 17.25 -5.28
C ASN A 43 -7.45 16.09 -4.68
N TYR A 44 -7.85 14.86 -5.00
CA TYR A 44 -7.17 13.65 -4.53
C TYR A 44 -7.46 12.45 -5.43
N ALA A 45 -6.52 11.51 -5.43
CA ALA A 45 -6.68 10.16 -5.95
C ALA A 45 -6.53 9.14 -4.81
N VAL A 46 -7.41 8.15 -4.72
CA VAL A 46 -7.31 7.09 -3.71
C VAL A 46 -7.89 5.78 -4.24
N VAL A 47 -7.30 4.66 -3.85
CA VAL A 47 -7.83 3.31 -4.07
C VAL A 47 -8.02 2.61 -2.73
N HIS A 48 -9.22 2.13 -2.49
CA HIS A 48 -9.60 1.30 -1.36
C HIS A 48 -9.73 -0.15 -1.85
N MET A 49 -9.02 -1.07 -1.21
CA MET A 49 -9.15 -2.51 -1.46
C MET A 49 -9.69 -3.17 -0.19
N THR A 50 -10.93 -3.67 -0.27
CA THR A 50 -11.55 -4.44 0.79
C THR A 50 -11.27 -5.92 0.54
N GLY A 51 -11.02 -6.68 1.59
CA GLY A 51 -10.77 -8.11 1.47
C GLY A 51 -10.68 -8.81 2.82
N SER A 52 -10.27 -10.07 2.77
CA SER A 52 -9.93 -10.85 3.94
C SER A 52 -8.42 -11.05 4.05
N LEU A 53 -7.91 -10.96 5.28
CA LEU A 53 -6.50 -11.18 5.57
C LEU A 53 -6.27 -12.60 6.09
N ARG A 54 -5.16 -13.21 5.66
CA ARG A 54 -4.62 -14.46 6.20
C ARG A 54 -3.15 -14.31 6.55
N LEU A 55 -2.75 -14.89 7.68
CA LEU A 55 -1.34 -14.98 8.09
C LEU A 55 -0.57 -15.99 7.23
N MET A 56 0.63 -15.61 6.82
CA MET A 56 1.57 -16.52 6.15
C MET A 56 2.38 -17.27 7.22
N THR A 57 2.23 -18.58 7.28
CA THR A 57 2.95 -19.44 8.23
C THR A 57 4.21 -20.07 7.65
N ASP A 58 4.36 -20.06 6.32
CA ASP A 58 5.50 -20.64 5.61
C ASP A 58 6.61 -19.61 5.41
N GLU A 59 7.79 -19.87 5.99
CA GLU A 59 8.98 -19.04 5.85
C GLU A 59 9.43 -18.90 4.38
N SER A 60 9.29 -19.95 3.57
CA SER A 60 9.68 -19.91 2.16
C SER A 60 8.79 -18.97 1.34
N LEU A 61 7.49 -18.92 1.63
CA LEU A 61 6.57 -17.97 0.99
C LEU A 61 6.86 -16.53 1.42
N LEU A 62 7.22 -16.33 2.70
CA LEU A 62 7.64 -15.03 3.20
C LEU A 62 8.94 -14.56 2.53
N ILE A 63 9.93 -15.45 2.36
CA ILE A 63 11.17 -15.16 1.63
C ILE A 63 10.86 -14.79 0.17
N ALA A 64 10.03 -15.57 -0.53
CA ALA A 64 9.67 -15.29 -1.91
C ALA A 64 8.99 -13.92 -2.08
N MET A 65 8.13 -13.53 -1.13
CA MET A 65 7.51 -12.19 -1.12
C MET A 65 8.56 -11.09 -0.89
N LEU A 66 9.53 -11.30 0.00
CA LEU A 66 10.63 -10.36 0.23
C LEU A 66 11.50 -10.22 -1.03
N ASP A 67 11.83 -11.32 -1.70
CA ASP A 67 12.57 -11.29 -2.96
C ASP A 67 11.85 -10.48 -4.04
N GLN A 68 10.54 -10.71 -4.24
CA GLN A 68 9.74 -9.94 -5.18
C GLN A 68 9.71 -8.44 -4.86
N LEU A 69 9.59 -8.09 -3.57
CA LEU A 69 9.63 -6.71 -3.13
C LEU A 69 11.01 -6.09 -3.39
N THR A 70 12.09 -6.77 -3.02
CA THR A 70 13.45 -6.30 -3.24
C THR A 70 13.74 -6.11 -4.73
N ASP A 71 13.39 -7.09 -5.56
CA ASP A 71 13.59 -7.01 -7.01
C ASP A 71 12.86 -5.82 -7.62
N ARG A 72 11.62 -5.58 -7.21
CA ARG A 72 10.85 -4.42 -7.68
C ARG A 72 11.54 -3.10 -7.30
N GLN A 73 11.96 -2.97 -6.04
CA GLN A 73 12.53 -1.71 -5.52
C GLN A 73 13.97 -1.46 -6.00
N GLU A 74 14.74 -2.51 -6.26
CA GLU A 74 16.13 -2.42 -6.69
C GLU A 74 16.29 -2.39 -8.22
N SER A 75 15.22 -2.67 -8.98
CA SER A 75 15.23 -2.77 -10.46
C SER A 75 15.82 -1.56 -11.19
N GLY A 76 15.69 -0.35 -10.63
CA GLY A 76 16.20 0.88 -11.23
C GLY A 76 17.65 1.21 -10.85
N ARG A 77 18.32 0.41 -10.03
CA ARG A 77 19.68 0.71 -9.55
C ARG A 77 20.76 0.21 -10.51
N PRO A 78 21.88 0.94 -10.66
CA PRO A 78 23.02 0.47 -11.44
C PRO A 78 23.61 -0.86 -10.94
N VAL A 79 23.61 -1.06 -9.62
CA VAL A 79 24.02 -2.30 -8.97
C VAL A 79 22.92 -2.68 -7.97
N PRO A 80 21.97 -3.54 -8.37
CA PRO A 80 20.89 -3.97 -7.49
C PRO A 80 21.43 -4.74 -6.29
N TRP A 81 21.00 -4.38 -5.08
CA TRP A 81 21.28 -5.22 -3.91
C TRP A 81 20.48 -6.52 -3.99
N LYS A 82 21.08 -7.62 -3.54
CA LYS A 82 20.43 -8.94 -3.47
C LYS A 82 20.57 -9.52 -2.06
N PRO A 83 19.50 -10.10 -1.51
CA PRO A 83 19.57 -10.73 -0.20
C PRO A 83 20.34 -12.05 -0.28
N ASP A 84 21.16 -12.31 0.75
CA ASP A 84 21.70 -13.64 1.02
C ASP A 84 20.95 -14.26 2.22
N TRP A 85 19.91 -15.04 1.90
CA TRP A 85 19.11 -15.74 2.91
C TRP A 85 19.82 -16.96 3.52
N GLY A 86 20.91 -17.43 2.90
CA GLY A 86 21.78 -18.47 3.46
C GLY A 86 22.66 -17.93 4.59
N GLY A 87 23.02 -16.65 4.53
CA GLY A 87 23.68 -15.91 5.60
C GLY A 87 22.78 -15.77 6.83
N GLY A 88 23.15 -16.41 7.93
CA GLY A 88 22.34 -16.48 9.16
C GLY A 88 21.93 -15.12 9.76
N ARG A 89 22.51 -13.99 9.34
CA ARG A 89 22.10 -12.65 9.78
C ARG A 89 20.75 -12.22 9.22
N LEU A 90 20.54 -12.31 7.90
CA LEU A 90 19.27 -11.89 7.27
C LEU A 90 18.14 -12.84 7.65
N ARG A 91 18.42 -14.14 7.70
CA ARG A 91 17.44 -15.14 8.14
C ARG A 91 16.92 -14.88 9.56
N LYS A 92 17.77 -14.44 10.49
CA LYS A 92 17.33 -14.02 11.84
C LYS A 92 16.37 -12.83 11.83
N GLN A 93 16.49 -11.92 10.85
CA GLN A 93 15.58 -10.77 10.75
C GLN A 93 14.17 -11.18 10.28
N ILE A 94 14.05 -12.29 9.54
CA ILE A 94 12.74 -12.85 9.13
C ILE A 94 11.90 -13.22 10.35
N ALA A 95 12.52 -13.75 11.41
CA ALA A 95 11.82 -14.04 12.66
C ALA A 95 11.21 -12.79 13.32
N GLY A 96 11.73 -11.59 13.01
CA GLY A 96 11.23 -10.31 13.52
C GLY A 96 9.99 -9.77 12.81
N ILE A 97 9.52 -10.44 11.74
CA ILE A 97 8.36 -10.00 10.96
C ILE A 97 7.27 -11.08 10.92
N VAL A 98 6.06 -10.62 10.60
CA VAL A 98 4.88 -11.44 10.31
C VAL A 98 4.45 -11.15 8.88
N GLY A 99 4.42 -12.20 8.05
CA GLY A 99 3.90 -12.18 6.69
C GLY A 99 2.38 -12.37 6.69
N PHE A 100 1.69 -11.72 5.77
CA PHE A 100 0.27 -11.87 5.57
C PHE A 100 -0.09 -11.56 4.11
N GLU A 101 -1.22 -12.10 3.68
CA GLU A 101 -1.81 -11.83 2.37
C GLU A 101 -3.23 -11.28 2.54
N ILE A 102 -3.66 -10.41 1.62
CA ILE A 102 -5.03 -9.92 1.57
C ILE A 102 -5.68 -10.47 0.30
N ARG A 103 -6.69 -11.31 0.47
CA ARG A 103 -7.57 -11.72 -0.62
C ARG A 103 -8.56 -10.61 -0.89
N VAL A 104 -8.28 -9.80 -1.91
CA VAL A 104 -9.13 -8.67 -2.31
C VAL A 104 -10.47 -9.18 -2.86
N THR A 105 -11.56 -8.68 -2.33
CA THR A 105 -12.93 -8.98 -2.76
C THR A 105 -13.61 -7.79 -3.42
N GLU A 106 -13.16 -6.57 -3.12
CA GLU A 106 -13.69 -5.33 -3.71
C GLU A 106 -12.59 -4.29 -3.89
N ILE A 107 -12.62 -3.57 -5.01
CA ILE A 107 -11.76 -2.42 -5.29
C ILE A 107 -12.63 -1.21 -5.58
N ARG A 108 -12.44 -0.14 -4.82
CA ARG A 108 -13.08 1.17 -5.05
C ARG A 108 -12.03 2.23 -5.27
N ALA A 109 -12.07 2.91 -6.41
CA ALA A 109 -11.19 4.03 -6.69
C ALA A 109 -11.99 5.35 -6.71
N LYS A 110 -11.37 6.43 -6.21
CA LYS A 110 -11.94 7.77 -6.26
C LYS A 110 -10.90 8.76 -6.77
N PHE A 111 -11.28 9.50 -7.80
CA PHE A 111 -10.50 10.58 -8.39
C PHE A 111 -11.35 11.84 -8.37
N LYS A 112 -11.05 12.75 -7.45
CA LYS A 112 -11.65 14.08 -7.41
C LYS A 112 -10.60 15.04 -7.93
N LEU A 113 -10.73 15.44 -9.19
CA LEU A 113 -9.71 16.19 -9.93
C LEU A 113 -10.34 17.37 -10.69
N GLY A 114 -11.42 17.95 -10.16
CA GLY A 114 -12.09 19.09 -10.80
C GLY A 114 -12.83 18.75 -12.11
N GLN A 115 -13.19 17.50 -12.38
CA GLN A 115 -13.79 17.08 -13.66
C GLN A 115 -15.17 17.71 -13.95
N ASN A 116 -15.79 18.34 -12.96
CA ASN A 116 -17.03 19.09 -13.09
C ASN A 116 -16.82 20.59 -13.40
N ARG A 117 -15.57 21.03 -13.56
CA ARG A 117 -15.19 22.41 -13.90
C ARG A 117 -15.21 22.65 -15.40
N SER A 118 -15.27 23.93 -15.78
CA SER A 118 -15.11 24.38 -17.17
C SER A 118 -13.69 24.08 -17.67
N PRO A 119 -13.44 24.00 -19.00
CA PRO A 119 -12.09 23.82 -19.53
C PRO A 119 -11.10 24.94 -19.16
N GLU A 120 -11.59 26.14 -18.85
CA GLU A 120 -10.75 27.26 -18.39
C GLU A 120 -10.30 27.09 -16.92
N ASP A 121 -11.09 26.37 -16.12
CA ASP A 121 -10.89 26.14 -14.69
C ASP A 121 -10.35 24.71 -14.36
N GLN A 122 -9.91 23.96 -15.37
CA GLN A 122 -9.30 22.62 -15.24
C GLN A 122 -7.78 22.68 -15.37
#